data_AF-A0ABD0PYZ1-F1
#
_entry.id   AF-A0ABD0PYZ1-F1
#
_cell.length_a   1.000
_cell.length_b   1.000
_cell.length_c   1.000
_cell.angle_alpha   90.00
_cell.angle_beta   90.00
_cell.angle_gamma   90.00
#
_symmetry.space_group_name_H-M   'P 1'
#
loop_
_entity.id
_entity.type
_entity.pdbx_description
1 polymer ?
#
loop_
_entity_poly.entity_id
_entity_poly.type
_entity_poly.pdbx_seq_one_letter_code
_entity_poly.pdbx_strand_id
1 'polypeptide(L)'
;GIPTIKWCGAEGDYNVMVMELLGPSLEDLFNFCSRKFSLKTVLLLADQMISRIEYIHSKNFIHRDVKPDNFLMGLGKKGNLVYIIDFGLAKKYRDARTHQHIPYRENKNLTGTARYASINTHLGIGKTPVLSS
;
A
#
# COMPACT_ATOMS: atom_id res chain seq x y z
N GLY A 1 -5.20 -3.28 9.03
CA GLY A 1 -5.65 -1.88 9.05
C GLY A 1 -4.52 -0.98 8.61
N ILE A 2 -4.34 0.14 9.29
CA ILE A 2 -3.15 1.00 9.19
C ILE A 2 -2.38 0.87 10.52
N PRO A 3 -1.06 0.64 10.51
CA PRO A 3 -0.30 0.56 11.76
C PRO A 3 -0.30 1.91 12.48
N THR A 4 -0.35 1.86 13.81
CA THR A 4 -0.28 3.07 14.63
C THR A 4 1.14 3.62 14.65
N ILE A 5 1.31 4.92 14.41
CA ILE A 5 2.58 5.63 14.66
C ILE A 5 2.63 5.95 16.16
N LYS A 6 3.67 5.46 16.85
CA LYS A 6 3.87 5.68 18.29
C LYS A 6 4.69 6.95 18.55
N TRP A 7 5.70 7.20 17.71
CA TRP A 7 6.57 8.37 17.83
C TRP A 7 7.26 8.69 16.50
N CYS A 8 7.58 9.96 16.28
CA CYS A 8 8.37 10.43 15.15
C CYS A 8 9.23 11.61 15.61
N GLY A 9 10.52 11.59 15.29
CA GLY A 9 11.46 12.64 15.68
C GLY A 9 12.85 12.41 15.10
N ALA A 10 13.84 13.10 15.67
CA ALA A 10 15.23 12.97 15.30
C ALA A 10 16.06 12.50 16.49
N GLU A 11 17.01 11.60 16.23
CA GLU A 11 17.99 11.11 17.20
C GLU A 11 19.36 11.13 16.52
N GLY A 12 20.25 12.05 16.94
CA GLY A 12 21.50 12.31 16.24
C GLY A 12 21.28 12.72 14.77
N ASP A 13 21.94 12.01 13.85
CA ASP A 13 21.85 12.24 12.41
C ASP A 13 20.69 11.49 11.74
N TYR A 14 19.82 10.82 12.52
CA TYR A 14 18.75 9.97 12.00
C TYR A 14 17.37 10.55 12.28
N ASN A 15 16.53 10.55 11.24
CA ASN A 15 15.08 10.65 11.41
C ASN A 15 14.54 9.27 11.81
N VAL A 16 13.78 9.21 12.89
CA VAL A 16 13.31 7.97 13.49
C VAL A 16 11.78 7.98 13.55
N MET A 17 11.17 6.88 13.08
CA MET A 17 9.73 6.66 13.17
C MET A 17 9.47 5.32 13.86
N VAL A 18 8.79 5.36 15.00
CA VAL A 18 8.42 4.17 15.79
C VAL A 18 6.97 3.83 15.49
N MET A 19 6.71 2.59 15.07
CA MET A 19 5.39 2.12 14.67
C MET A 19 4.93 0.88 15.47
N GLU A 20 3.64 0.56 15.37
CA GLU A 20 3.06 -0.71 15.82
C GLU A 20 3.80 -1.89 15.18
N LEU A 21 4.27 -2.82 16.01
CA LEU A 21 4.84 -4.08 15.53
C LEU A 21 3.73 -4.96 14.97
N LEU A 22 3.95 -5.49 13.78
CA LEU A 22 3.04 -6.38 13.07
C LEU A 22 3.66 -7.77 12.91
N GLY A 23 2.84 -8.71 12.42
CA GLY A 23 3.26 -10.06 12.04
C GLY A 23 3.94 -10.11 10.67
N PRO A 24 4.09 -11.32 10.10
CA PRO A 24 4.79 -11.52 8.83
C PRO A 24 4.09 -10.86 7.65
N SER A 25 4.86 -10.56 6.60
CA SER A 25 4.32 -10.07 5.33
C SER A 25 3.60 -11.18 4.56
N LEU A 26 2.82 -10.81 3.53
CA LEU A 26 2.21 -11.79 2.64
C LEU A 26 3.26 -12.52 1.79
N GLU A 27 4.43 -11.93 1.48
CA GLU A 27 5.52 -12.66 0.81
C GLU A 27 6.11 -13.73 1.72
N ASP A 28 6.33 -13.41 3.01
CA ASP A 28 6.82 -14.38 3.99
C ASP A 28 5.86 -15.56 4.15
N LEU A 29 4.56 -15.26 4.28
CA LEU A 29 3.52 -16.28 4.37
C LEU A 29 3.39 -17.09 3.08
N PHE A 30 3.57 -16.45 1.93
CA PHE A 30 3.53 -17.14 0.64
C PHE A 30 4.69 -18.13 0.52
N ASN A 31 5.90 -17.74 0.95
CA ASN A 31 7.05 -18.64 1.03
C ASN A 31 6.82 -19.79 2.01
N PHE A 32 6.25 -19.50 3.19
CA PHE A 32 5.88 -20.52 4.17
C PHE A 32 4.89 -21.55 3.61
N CYS A 33 3.97 -21.12 2.74
CA CYS A 33 3.02 -21.99 2.05
C CYS A 33 3.57 -22.58 0.74
N SER A 34 4.88 -22.78 0.63
CA SER A 34 5.54 -23.33 -0.58
C SER A 34 5.17 -22.59 -1.87
N ARG A 35 5.03 -21.27 -1.76
CA ARG A 35 4.68 -20.35 -2.86
C ARG A 35 3.36 -20.69 -3.55
N LYS A 36 2.40 -21.21 -2.78
CA LYS A 36 1.02 -21.45 -3.24
C LYS A 36 0.02 -21.15 -2.14
N PHE A 37 -0.91 -20.25 -2.43
CA PHE A 37 -2.11 -20.08 -1.62
C PHE A 37 -3.29 -20.79 -2.26
N SER A 38 -4.20 -21.28 -1.42
CA SER A 38 -5.50 -21.78 -1.88
C SER A 38 -6.39 -20.63 -2.36
N LEU A 39 -7.33 -20.91 -3.26
CA LEU A 39 -8.28 -19.91 -3.75
C LEU A 39 -9.03 -19.21 -2.59
N LYS A 40 -9.47 -19.98 -1.58
CA LYS A 40 -10.10 -19.44 -0.38
C LYS A 40 -9.24 -18.37 0.31
N THR A 41 -7.94 -18.64 0.45
CA THR A 41 -6.99 -17.71 1.09
C THR A 41 -6.83 -16.45 0.23
N VAL A 42 -6.67 -16.62 -1.09
CA VAL A 42 -6.56 -15.50 -2.03
C VAL A 42 -7.78 -14.58 -1.95
N LEU A 43 -8.99 -15.13 -1.92
CA LEU A 43 -10.24 -14.35 -1.84
C LEU A 43 -10.36 -13.58 -0.52
N LEU A 44 -10.03 -14.21 0.60
CA LEU A 44 -10.04 -13.55 1.92
C LEU A 44 -9.02 -12.41 2.01
N LEU A 45 -7.85 -12.59 1.41
CA LEU A 45 -6.83 -11.54 1.34
C LEU A 45 -7.25 -10.41 0.41
N ALA A 46 -7.76 -10.74 -0.78
CA ALA A 46 -8.19 -9.77 -1.79
C ALA A 46 -9.25 -8.82 -1.25
N ASP A 47 -10.27 -9.33 -0.56
CA ASP A 47 -11.33 -8.55 0.08
C ASP A 47 -10.75 -7.47 1.02
N GLN A 48 -9.84 -7.87 1.91
CA GLN A 48 -9.20 -6.94 2.83
C GLN A 48 -8.24 -5.97 2.13
N MET A 49 -7.45 -6.44 1.16
CA MET A 49 -6.47 -5.61 0.44
C MET A 49 -7.15 -4.51 -0.37
N ILE A 50 -8.24 -4.83 -1.06
CA ILE A 50 -9.07 -3.85 -1.77
C ILE A 50 -9.59 -2.80 -0.78
N SER A 51 -10.14 -3.25 0.36
CA SER A 51 -10.61 -2.35 1.42
C SER A 51 -9.50 -1.44 1.97
N ARG A 52 -8.24 -1.88 2.03
CA ARG A 52 -7.09 -1.03 2.43
C ARG A 52 -6.78 0.03 1.39
N ILE A 53 -6.75 -0.35 0.12
CA ILE A 53 -6.48 0.56 -0.99
C ILE A 53 -7.60 1.61 -1.08
N GLU A 54 -8.86 1.19 -0.99
CA GLU A 54 -10.01 2.08 -0.94
C GLU A 54 -9.91 3.07 0.23
N TYR A 55 -9.57 2.59 1.43
CA TYR A 55 -9.36 3.47 2.58
C TYR A 55 -8.29 4.53 2.30
N ILE A 56 -7.14 4.16 1.71
CA ILE A 56 -6.08 5.12 1.35
C ILE A 56 -6.58 6.14 0.33
N HIS A 57 -7.32 5.69 -0.68
CA HIS A 57 -7.92 6.56 -1.70
C HIS A 57 -8.95 7.52 -1.09
N SER A 58 -9.75 7.06 -0.11
CA SER A 58 -10.68 7.91 0.64
C SER A 58 -9.98 9.07 1.36
N LYS A 59 -8.71 8.89 1.73
CA LYS A 59 -7.84 9.92 2.33
C LYS A 59 -7.10 10.79 1.30
N ASN A 60 -7.45 10.69 0.01
CA ASN A 60 -6.91 11.48 -1.11
C ASN A 60 -5.47 11.10 -1.52
N PHE A 61 -4.97 9.94 -1.07
CA PHE A 61 -3.64 9.43 -1.41
C PHE A 61 -3.72 8.21 -2.33
N ILE A 62 -2.66 7.98 -3.09
CA ILE A 62 -2.38 6.73 -3.79
C ILE A 62 -1.10 6.13 -3.21
N HIS A 63 -1.08 4.82 -3.00
CA HIS A 63 0.05 4.13 -2.35
C HIS A 63 1.29 4.05 -3.26
N ARG A 64 1.07 3.76 -4.56
CA ARG A 64 2.09 3.60 -5.62
C ARG A 64 3.09 2.45 -5.47
N ASP A 65 3.13 1.74 -4.34
CA ASP A 65 3.96 0.52 -4.20
C ASP A 65 3.17 -0.64 -3.60
N VAL A 66 2.21 -1.15 -4.36
CA VAL A 66 1.37 -2.30 -3.97
C VAL A 66 2.13 -3.59 -4.29
N LYS A 67 2.56 -4.32 -3.27
CA LYS A 67 3.31 -5.58 -3.37
C LYS A 67 3.13 -6.43 -2.12
N PRO A 68 3.30 -7.77 -2.17
CA PRO A 68 3.08 -8.65 -1.02
C PRO A 68 3.88 -8.26 0.23
N ASP A 69 5.10 -7.75 0.07
CA ASP A 69 5.95 -7.28 1.17
C ASP A 69 5.33 -6.12 1.97
N ASN A 70 4.50 -5.29 1.32
CA ASN A 70 3.86 -4.13 1.95
C ASN A 70 2.51 -4.47 2.60
N PHE A 71 2.11 -5.74 2.60
CA PHE A 71 0.94 -6.21 3.32
C PHE A 71 1.36 -7.16 4.43
N LEU A 72 1.05 -6.81 5.68
CA LEU A 72 1.44 -7.59 6.86
C LEU A 72 0.20 -8.07 7.62
N MET A 73 0.30 -9.23 8.27
CA MET A 73 -0.75 -9.68 9.19
C MET A 73 -0.62 -8.97 10.55
N GLY A 74 -1.73 -8.77 11.25
CA GLY A 74 -1.67 -8.32 12.65
C GLY A 74 -1.14 -9.40 13.61
N LEU A 75 -0.97 -9.03 14.88
CA LEU A 75 -0.56 -9.96 15.94
C LEU A 75 -1.73 -10.26 16.90
N GLY A 76 -1.67 -11.43 17.56
CA GLY A 76 -2.64 -11.84 18.59
C GLY A 76 -4.09 -11.78 18.10
N LYS A 77 -4.95 -11.02 18.80
CA LYS A 77 -6.37 -10.85 18.44
C LYS A 77 -6.60 -10.22 17.06
N LYS A 78 -5.58 -9.57 16.47
CA LYS A 78 -5.62 -8.99 15.12
C LYS A 78 -4.97 -9.89 14.07
N GLY A 79 -4.67 -11.16 14.39
CA GLY A 79 -3.95 -12.09 13.51
C GLY A 79 -4.64 -12.39 12.16
N ASN A 80 -5.95 -12.17 12.06
CA ASN A 80 -6.72 -12.30 10.83
C ASN A 80 -6.87 -10.98 10.05
N LEU A 81 -6.29 -9.88 10.53
CA LEU A 81 -6.39 -8.56 9.93
C LEU A 81 -5.17 -8.26 9.05
N VAL A 82 -5.40 -8.00 7.76
CA VAL A 82 -4.36 -7.54 6.84
C VAL A 82 -4.12 -6.04 7.06
N TYR A 83 -2.86 -5.64 7.17
CA TYR A 83 -2.36 -4.28 7.24
C TYR A 83 -1.64 -3.91 5.96
N ILE A 84 -1.64 -2.61 5.63
CA ILE A 84 -0.78 -2.04 4.58
C ILE A 84 0.24 -1.10 5.23
N ILE A 85 1.48 -1.18 4.77
CA ILE A 85 2.63 -0.40 5.28
C ILE A 85 3.36 0.27 4.12
N ASP A 86 4.38 1.07 4.48
CA ASP A 86 5.28 1.77 3.56
C ASP A 86 4.60 2.81 2.65
N PHE A 87 4.34 3.96 3.25
CA PHE A 87 3.82 5.14 2.55
C PHE A 87 4.93 6.01 1.95
N GLY A 88 6.18 5.55 1.89
CA GLY A 88 7.32 6.35 1.40
C GLY A 88 7.17 6.80 -0.05
N LEU A 89 6.45 6.01 -0.85
CA LEU A 89 6.10 6.34 -2.23
C LEU A 89 4.67 6.88 -2.38
N ALA A 90 3.92 7.06 -1.30
CA ALA A 90 2.55 7.55 -1.41
C ALA A 90 2.50 8.98 -1.97
N LYS A 91 1.39 9.32 -2.66
CA LYS A 91 1.22 10.65 -3.25
C LYS A 91 -0.23 11.11 -3.19
N LYS A 92 -0.45 12.39 -2.93
CA LYS A 92 -1.78 13.00 -3.01
C LYS A 92 -2.24 13.05 -4.48
N TYR A 93 -3.43 12.52 -4.79
CA TYR A 93 -3.96 12.45 -6.16
C TYR A 93 -5.14 13.38 -6.42
N ARG A 94 -5.75 13.91 -5.36
CA ARG A 94 -6.80 14.94 -5.46
C ARG A 94 -6.70 15.93 -4.31
N ASP A 95 -7.18 17.14 -4.53
CA ASP A 95 -7.28 18.13 -3.46
C ASP A 95 -8.21 17.65 -2.33
N ALA A 96 -7.89 18.00 -1.08
CA ALA A 96 -8.65 17.50 0.07
C ALA A 96 -9.97 18.25 0.28
N ARG A 97 -10.09 19.48 -0.23
CA ARG A 97 -11.28 20.32 -0.08
C ARG A 97 -12.15 20.26 -1.33
N THR A 98 -11.55 20.39 -2.51
CA THR A 98 -12.31 20.46 -3.78
C THR A 98 -12.46 19.10 -4.45
N HIS A 99 -11.73 18.07 -3.98
CA HIS A 99 -11.61 16.78 -4.65
C HIS A 99 -11.14 16.86 -6.11
N GLN A 100 -10.57 18.00 -6.53
CA GLN A 100 -10.02 18.18 -7.86
C GLN A 100 -8.83 17.26 -8.05
N HIS A 101 -8.91 16.39 -9.06
CA HIS A 101 -7.88 15.42 -9.37
C HIS A 101 -6.63 16.08 -9.96
N ILE A 102 -5.45 15.51 -9.70
CA ILE A 102 -4.20 15.95 -10.33
C ILE A 102 -4.30 15.87 -11.87
N PRO A 103 -3.69 16.84 -12.59
CA PRO A 103 -3.69 16.79 -14.05
C PRO A 103 -2.90 15.59 -14.55
N TYR A 104 -3.30 15.10 -15.73
CA TYR A 104 -2.56 14.10 -16.47
C TYR A 104 -1.13 14.57 -16.76
N ARG A 105 -0.15 13.68 -16.65
CA ARG A 105 1.25 13.93 -17.02
C ARG A 105 1.88 12.69 -17.63
N GLU A 106 2.71 12.88 -18.63
CA GLU A 106 3.55 11.83 -19.24
C GLU A 106 5.01 12.00 -18.80
N ASN A 107 5.89 11.12 -19.27
CA ASN A 107 7.33 11.14 -18.99
C ASN A 107 7.66 11.07 -17.49
N LYS A 108 6.88 10.29 -16.73
CA LYS A 108 7.21 9.97 -15.33
C LYS A 108 8.20 8.81 -15.28
N ASN A 109 9.18 8.91 -14.39
CA ASN A 109 10.02 7.79 -14.02
C ASN A 109 9.17 6.67 -13.40
N LEU A 110 9.52 5.42 -13.70
CA LEU A 110 8.95 4.25 -13.05
C LEU A 110 9.06 4.42 -11.52
N THR A 111 7.94 4.25 -10.82
CA THR A 111 7.87 4.33 -9.36
C THR A 111 7.33 3.02 -8.82
N GLY A 112 7.88 2.56 -7.69
CA GLY A 112 7.49 1.29 -7.07
C GLY A 112 8.20 0.08 -7.70
N THR A 113 7.74 -1.10 -7.31
CA THR A 113 8.37 -2.36 -7.72
C THR A 113 7.93 -2.79 -9.12
N ALA A 114 8.87 -2.88 -10.08
CA ALA A 114 8.58 -3.13 -11.50
C ALA A 114 7.70 -4.36 -11.79
N ARG A 115 7.86 -5.44 -11.02
CA ARG A 115 7.07 -6.69 -11.13
C ARG A 115 5.58 -6.47 -10.92
N TYR A 116 5.20 -5.52 -10.06
CA TYR A 116 3.81 -5.26 -9.67
C TYR A 116 3.28 -3.95 -10.25
N ALA A 117 4.08 -3.24 -11.05
CA ALA A 117 3.72 -1.95 -11.62
C ALA A 117 2.67 -2.11 -12.74
N SER A 118 1.74 -1.14 -12.82
CA SER A 118 0.74 -1.12 -13.89
C SER A 118 1.40 -0.84 -15.25
N ILE A 119 0.73 -1.23 -16.34
CA ILE A 119 1.16 -0.92 -17.71
C ILE A 119 1.36 0.59 -17.89
N ASN A 120 0.45 1.41 -17.38
CA ASN A 120 0.56 2.87 -17.45
C ASN A 120 1.81 3.38 -16.70
N THR A 121 2.15 2.77 -15.57
CA THR A 121 3.37 3.11 -14.82
C THR A 121 4.63 2.78 -15.63
N HIS A 122 4.64 1.63 -16.33
CA HIS A 122 5.73 1.27 -17.26
C HIS A 122 5.85 2.23 -18.44
N LEU A 123 4.72 2.74 -18.95
CA LEU A 123 4.68 3.74 -20.03
C LEU A 123 4.95 5.19 -19.56
N GLY A 124 5.30 5.39 -18.28
CA GLY A 124 5.58 6.72 -17.72
C GLY A 124 4.35 7.63 -17.62
N ILE A 125 3.14 7.05 -17.62
CA ILE A 125 1.88 7.77 -17.51
C ILE A 125 1.53 8.00 -16.04
N GLY A 126 1.41 9.27 -15.66
CA GLY A 126 0.99 9.75 -14.35
C GLY A 126 -0.53 9.96 -14.22
N LYS A 127 -1.35 9.06 -14.77
CA LYS A 127 -2.80 9.04 -14.55
C LYS A 127 -3.12 7.99 -13.49
N THR A 128 -3.85 8.38 -12.45
CA THR A 128 -4.59 7.40 -11.65
C THR A 128 -5.93 7.16 -12.31
N PRO A 129 -6.24 5.93 -12.78
CA PRO A 129 -7.59 5.63 -13.22
C PRO A 129 -8.48 5.69 -11.99
N VAL A 130 -9.34 6.70 -11.93
CA VAL A 130 -10.51 6.63 -11.07
C VAL A 130 -11.54 5.85 -11.88
N LEU A 131 -11.95 4.69 -11.38
CA LEU A 131 -13.24 4.11 -11.77
C LEU A 131 -14.29 5.17 -11.44
N SER A 132 -14.74 5.90 -12.46
CA SER A 132 -15.93 6.72 -12.37
C SER A 132 -17.11 5.77 -12.28
N SER A 133 -17.60 5.51 -11.06
CA SER A 133 -18.97 5.09 -10.83
C SER A 133 -19.87 6.31 -10.80
#